data_AF-A0A2T0S393-F1
#
_entry.id   AF-A0A2T0S393-F1
#
_cell.length_a   1.000
_cell.length_b   1.000
_cell.length_c   1.000
_cell.angle_alpha   90.00
_cell.angle_beta   90.00
_cell.angle_gamma   90.00
#
_symmetry.space_group_name_H-M   'P 1'
#
loop_
_entity.id
_entity.type
_entity.pdbx_description
1 polymer ?
#
loop_
_entity_poly.entity_id
_entity_poly.type
_entity_poly.pdbx_seq_one_letter_code
_entity_poly.pdbx_strand_id
1 'polypeptide(L)' 'MRGRPCGSFRREVLNAYLFANLAQVREVVDRWLDDYNTKRPHQALGFLTPKEFKEAA' A
#
# COMPACT_ATOMS: atom_id res chain seq x y z
N MET A 1 9.12 10.75 4.12
CA MET A 1 8.98 9.31 4.45
C MET A 1 9.13 8.48 3.18
N ARG A 2 10.25 7.78 2.97
CA ARG A 2 10.33 6.69 1.98
C ARG A 2 10.33 5.38 2.76
N GLY A 3 9.13 4.87 3.03
CA GLY A 3 8.93 3.63 3.78
C GLY A 3 9.46 2.45 2.99
N ARG A 4 10.22 1.58 3.67
CA ARG A 4 10.59 0.26 3.17
C ARG A 4 9.31 -0.45 2.70
N PRO A 5 9.27 -1.11 1.53
CA PRO A 5 8.09 -1.88 1.13
C PRO A 5 7.83 -2.92 2.22
N CYS A 6 6.69 -2.81 2.89
CA CYS A 6 6.25 -3.83 3.83
C CYS A 6 6.20 -5.17 3.09
N GLY A 7 6.52 -6.29 3.75
CA GLY A 7 6.53 -7.62 3.10
C GLY A 7 5.21 -7.98 2.39
N SER A 8 4.10 -7.33 2.76
CA SER A 8 2.80 -7.37 2.09
C SER A 8 2.87 -6.93 0.63
N PHE A 9 3.53 -5.82 0.29
CA PHE A 9 3.57 -5.30 -1.07
C PHE A 9 4.20 -6.32 -2.04
N ARG A 10 5.31 -6.96 -1.63
CA ARG A 10 5.98 -7.94 -2.47
C ARG A 10 5.12 -9.18 -2.71
N ARG A 11 4.45 -9.72 -1.69
CA ARG A 11 3.58 -10.90 -1.85
C ARG A 11 2.28 -10.57 -2.60
N GLU A 12 1.66 -9.45 -2.29
CA GLU A 12 0.31 -9.12 -2.75
C GLU A 12 0.28 -8.41 -4.10
N VAL A 13 1.38 -7.75 -4.50
CA VAL A 13 1.48 -7.06 -5.78
C VAL A 13 2.50 -7.74 -6.68
N LEU A 14 3.77 -7.77 -6.27
CA LEU A 14 4.84 -8.20 -7.18
C LEU A 14 4.85 -9.72 -7.45
N ASN A 15 4.44 -10.53 -6.49
CA ASN A 15 4.36 -11.98 -6.67
C ASN A 15 2.97 -12.47 -7.13
N ALA A 16 1.93 -11.63 -7.02
CA ALA A 16 0.56 -11.99 -7.39
C ALA A 16 0.25 -11.72 -8.86
N TYR A 17 0.97 -10.78 -9.49
CA TYR A 17 0.72 -10.34 -10.85
C TYR A 17 1.97 -10.50 -11.73
N LEU A 18 1.76 -10.98 -12.96
CA LEU A 18 2.73 -10.92 -14.05
C LEU A 18 2.42 -9.68 -14.89
N PHE A 19 3.36 -8.73 -14.91
CA PHE A 19 3.18 -7.47 -15.62
C PHE A 19 3.81 -7.53 -17.01
N ALA A 20 3.07 -7.14 -18.03
CA ALA A 20 3.58 -7.06 -19.40
C ALA A 20 4.33 -5.74 -19.66
N ASN A 21 3.99 -4.67 -18.93
CA ASN A 21 4.60 -3.36 -19.09
C ASN A 21 4.49 -2.51 -17.82
N LEU A 22 5.22 -1.39 -17.81
CA LEU A 22 5.28 -0.48 -16.67
C LEU A 22 3.94 0.23 -16.36
N ALA A 23 3.08 0.42 -17.37
CA ALA A 23 1.79 1.08 -17.17
C ALA A 23 0.86 0.20 -16.31
N GLN A 24 0.83 -1.11 -16.57
CA GLN A 24 0.09 -2.06 -15.75
C GLN A 24 0.60 -2.09 -14.30
N VAL A 25 1.93 -2.03 -14.10
CA VAL A 25 2.50 -1.95 -12.75
C VAL A 25 1.97 -0.72 -12.04
N ARG A 26 1.99 0.45 -12.69
CA ARG A 26 1.53 1.71 -12.08
C ARG A 26 0.07 1.64 -11.67
N GLU A 27 -0.81 1.14 -12.53
CA GLU A 27 -2.24 1.02 -12.22
C GLU A 27 -2.50 0.13 -10.99
N VAL A 28 -1.86 -1.04 -10.94
CA VAL A 28 -2.04 -1.97 -9.82
C VAL A 28 -1.44 -1.39 -8.53
N VAL A 29 -0.29 -0.75 -8.62
CA VAL A 29 0.37 -0.12 -7.47
C VAL A 29 -0.44 1.06 -6.95
N ASP A 30 -1.01 1.90 -7.82
CA ASP A 30 -1.82 3.05 -7.41
C ASP A 30 -3.08 2.57 -6.67
N ARG A 31 -3.76 1.55 -7.18
CA ARG A 31 -4.90 0.94 -6.49
C ARG A 31 -4.49 0.33 -5.15
N TRP A 32 -3.38 -0.40 -5.10
CA TRP A 32 -2.90 -1.01 -3.87
C TRP A 32 -2.50 0.03 -2.83
N LEU A 33 -1.89 1.14 -3.24
CA LEU A 33 -1.53 2.25 -2.36
C LEU A 33 -2.77 2.95 -1.80
N ASP A 34 -3.82 3.14 -2.61
CA ASP A 34 -5.08 3.70 -2.12
C ASP A 34 -5.69 2.81 -1.03
N ASP A 35 -5.79 1.50 -1.27
CA ASP A 35 -6.30 0.54 -0.28
C ASP A 35 -5.42 0.48 0.98
N TYR A 36 -4.09 0.50 0.82
CA TYR A 36 -3.15 0.49 1.95
C TYR A 36 -3.31 1.75 2.81
N ASN A 37 -3.43 2.92 2.18
CA ASN A 37 -3.49 4.19 2.90
C ASN A 37 -4.87 4.49 3.50
N THR A 38 -5.95 3.92 2.96
CA THR A 38 -7.32 4.30 3.34
C THR A 38 -8.14 3.20 4.00
N LYS A 39 -7.77 1.93 3.83
CA LYS A 39 -8.60 0.80 4.30
C LYS A 39 -7.88 -0.13 5.27
N ARG A 40 -6.55 -0.09 5.34
CA ARG A 40 -5.79 -1.01 6.20
C ARG A 40 -5.42 -0.36 7.54
N PRO A 41 -6.09 -0.72 8.64
CA PRO A 41 -5.68 -0.28 9.96
C PRO A 41 -4.34 -0.93 10.32
N HIS A 42 -3.40 -0.11 10.81
CA HIS A 42 -2.08 -0.60 11.23
C HIS A 42 -1.97 -0.52 12.74
N GLN A 43 -1.65 -1.65 13.38
CA GLN A 43 -1.43 -1.70 14.83
C GLN A 43 -0.36 -0.72 15.30
N ALA A 44 0.68 -0.47 14.50
CA ALA A 44 1.73 0.51 14.79
C ALA A 44 1.23 1.97 14.80
N LEU A 45 0.09 2.24 14.15
CA LEU A 45 -0.58 3.55 14.12
C LEU A 45 -1.78 3.58 15.09
N GLY A 46 -1.85 2.67 16.05
CA GLY A 46 -2.98 2.57 16.97
C GLY A 46 -4.25 2.01 16.32
N PHE A 47 -4.11 1.12 15.35
CA PHE A 47 -5.20 0.60 14.49
C PHE A 47 -5.86 1.66 13.62
N LEU A 48 -5.18 2.78 13.38
CA LEU A 48 -5.57 3.75 12.37
C LEU A 48 -4.98 3.37 11.01
N THR A 49 -5.67 3.77 9.95
CA THR A 49 -5.09 3.78 8.60
C THR A 49 -4.04 4.90 8.51
N PRO A 50 -3.10 4.82 7.55
CA PRO A 50 -2.11 5.88 7.35
C PRO A 50 -2.75 7.26 7.09
N LYS A 51 -3.89 7.29 6.41
CA LYS A 51 -4.65 8.52 6.18
C LYS A 51 -5.24 9.07 7.48
N GLU A 52 -5.94 8.24 8.25
CA GLU A 52 -6.53 8.67 9.53
C GLU A 52 -5.46 9.13 10.53
N PHE A 53 -4.32 8.43 10.60
CA PHE A 53 -3.20 8.85 11.45
C PHE A 53 -2.66 10.23 11.05
N LYS A 54 -2.63 10.53 9.75
CA LYS A 54 -2.19 11.83 9.23
C LYS A 54 -3.21 12.94 9.46
N GLU A 55 -4.50 12.61 9.49
CA GLU A 55 -5.59 13.56 9.80
C GLU A 55 -5.73 13.82 11.31
N ALA A 56 -5.32 12.86 12.15
CA ALA A 56 -5.37 12.95 13.61
C ALA A 56 -4.14 13.63 14.24
N ALA A 57 -3.10 13.93 13.46
CA ALA A 57 -1.84 14.56 13.89
C ALA A 57 -1.78 16.05 13.50
#